data_AF-A0AAT9HTD0-F1
#
_entry.id   AF-A0AAT9HTD0-F1
#
_cell.length_a   1.000
_cell.length_b   1.000
_cell.length_c   1.000
_cell.angle_alpha   90.00
_cell.angle_beta   90.00
_cell.angle_gamma   90.00
#
_symmetry.space_group_name_H-M   'P 1'
#
loop_
_entity.id
_entity.type
_entity.pdbx_description
1 polymer ?
#
loop_
_entity_poly.entity_id
_entity_poly.type
_entity_poly.pdbx_seq_one_letter_code
_entity_poly.pdbx_strand_id
1 'polypeptide(L)' 'MPAPSLAAGGVGFLRPANVTALPGLYHVGGWSHPGGGLPHAGMSGALVAGLIVEGPEFRGSQ' A
#
# COMPACT_ATOMS: atom_id res chain seq x y z
N MET A 1 -13.38 -5.27 9.86
CA MET A 1 -12.42 -4.66 8.91
C MET A 1 -11.10 -4.49 9.63
N PRO A 2 -9.95 -4.73 8.99
CA PRO A 2 -8.65 -4.51 9.63
C PRO A 2 -8.42 -3.02 9.92
N ALA A 3 -7.61 -2.70 10.93
CA ALA A 3 -7.29 -1.32 11.27
C ALA A 3 -6.38 -0.65 10.22
N PRO A 4 -6.35 0.70 10.15
CA PRO A 4 -5.37 1.46 9.37
C PRO A 4 -3.94 1.17 9.83
N SER A 5 -2.95 1.37 8.95
CA SER A 5 -1.54 1.23 9.35
C SER A 5 -1.11 2.44 10.18
N LEU A 6 -0.52 2.22 11.36
CA LEU A 6 -0.05 3.30 12.23
C LEU A 6 1.44 3.13 12.54
N ALA A 7 2.25 4.10 12.10
CA ALA A 7 3.69 4.08 12.33
C ALA A 7 4.08 4.25 13.82
N ALA A 8 3.19 4.84 14.64
CA ALA A 8 3.44 5.12 16.06
C ALA A 8 3.18 3.92 17.01
N GLY A 9 2.62 2.81 16.54
CA GLY A 9 2.23 1.66 17.38
C GLY A 9 3.23 0.49 17.43
N GLY A 10 4.40 0.62 16.81
CA GLY A 10 5.34 -0.48 16.61
C GLY A 10 4.94 -1.43 15.46
N VAL A 11 5.69 -2.53 15.28
CA VAL A 11 5.57 -3.41 14.10
C VAL A 11 4.21 -4.11 13.95
N GLY A 12 3.41 -4.18 15.01
CA GLY A 12 2.11 -4.88 15.03
C GLY A 12 0.99 -4.18 14.28
N PHE A 13 1.14 -2.89 13.98
CA PHE A 13 0.17 -2.08 13.22
C PHE A 13 0.67 -1.69 11.83
N LEU A 14 1.85 -2.18 11.42
CA LEU A 14 2.35 -1.97 10.07
C LEU A 14 1.77 -3.00 9.12
N ARG A 15 1.47 -2.56 7.90
CA ARG A 15 1.08 -3.43 6.80
C ARG A 15 2.22 -3.60 5.81
N PRO A 16 2.33 -4.75 5.14
CA PRO A 16 3.22 -4.94 4.01
C PRO A 16 3.15 -3.75 3.04
N ALA A 17 4.32 -3.32 2.57
CA ALA A 17 4.40 -2.34 1.50
C ALA A 17 3.72 -2.86 0.23
N ASN A 18 3.30 -1.94 -0.65
CA ASN A 18 2.70 -2.31 -1.93
C ASN A 18 3.69 -2.96 -2.90
N VAL A 19 5.01 -2.79 -2.67
CA VAL A 19 6.10 -3.43 -3.39
C VAL A 19 6.61 -4.67 -2.64
N THR A 20 7.02 -5.69 -3.38
CA THR A 20 7.65 -6.89 -2.83
C THR A 20 9.11 -6.99 -3.26
N ALA A 21 9.84 -7.95 -2.70
CA ALA A 21 11.20 -8.27 -3.15
C ALA A 21 11.24 -8.90 -4.55
N LEU A 22 10.11 -9.41 -5.05
CA LEU A 22 9.98 -9.95 -6.39
C LEU A 22 9.56 -8.83 -7.36
N PRO A 23 10.41 -8.47 -8.34
CA PRO A 23 10.07 -7.41 -9.29
C PRO A 23 8.77 -7.72 -10.04
N GLY A 24 7.88 -6.74 -10.13
CA GLY A 24 6.58 -6.87 -10.80
C GLY A 24 5.47 -7.54 -9.97
N LEU A 25 5.77 -8.02 -8.75
CA LEU A 25 4.76 -8.49 -7.81
C LEU A 25 4.41 -7.40 -6.79
N TYR A 26 3.11 -7.13 -6.65
CA TYR A 26 2.56 -6.06 -5.81
C TYR A 26 1.49 -6.55 -4.84
N HIS A 27 1.35 -5.86 -3.71
CA HIS A 27 0.31 -6.11 -2.71
C HIS A 27 -0.74 -4.99 -2.72
N VAL A 28 -2.02 -5.38 -2.78
CA VAL A 28 -3.17 -4.45 -2.78
C VAL A 28 -4.22 -4.80 -1.73
N GLY A 29 -5.06 -3.82 -1.37
CA GLY A 29 -6.24 -4.02 -0.52
C GLY A 29 -5.98 -3.82 0.98
N GLY A 30 -6.97 -4.15 1.81
CA GLY A 30 -7.00 -3.80 3.24
C GLY A 30 -5.95 -4.47 4.14
N TRP A 31 -5.15 -5.38 3.59
CA TRP A 31 -4.01 -6.02 4.25
C TRP A 31 -2.66 -5.48 3.79
N SER A 32 -2.67 -4.50 2.88
CA SER A 32 -1.50 -3.80 2.36
C SER A 32 -1.51 -2.35 2.86
N HIS A 33 -0.36 -1.68 2.80
CA HIS A 33 -0.32 -0.23 2.98
C HIS A 33 -1.32 0.46 2.01
N PRO A 34 -2.10 1.48 2.44
CA PRO A 34 -2.08 2.18 3.72
C PRO A 34 -2.90 1.54 4.87
N GLY A 35 -3.62 0.45 4.64
CA GLY A 35 -4.31 -0.30 5.70
C GLY A 35 -5.76 -0.65 5.39
N GLY A 36 -6.51 -1.07 6.42
CA GLY A 36 -7.87 -1.56 6.22
C GLY A 36 -8.95 -0.49 6.03
N GLY A 37 -10.09 -0.92 5.48
CA GLY A 37 -11.23 -0.06 5.08
C GLY A 37 -11.36 0.09 3.56
N LEU A 38 -12.59 0.27 3.07
CA LEU A 38 -12.86 0.40 1.62
C LEU A 38 -12.09 1.55 0.94
N PRO A 39 -11.97 2.75 1.56
CA PRO A 39 -11.18 3.84 0.96
C PRO A 39 -9.70 3.46 0.79
N HIS A 40 -9.11 2.83 1.81
CA HIS A 40 -7.70 2.44 1.79
C HIS A 40 -7.43 1.27 0.84
N ALA A 41 -8.39 0.36 0.66
CA ALA A 41 -8.28 -0.68 -0.35
C ALA A 41 -8.22 -0.09 -1.77
N GLY A 42 -9.05 0.91 -2.07
CA GLY A 42 -9.01 1.64 -3.33
C GLY A 42 -7.70 2.43 -3.51
N MET A 43 -7.26 3.13 -2.47
CA MET A 43 -6.00 3.90 -2.49
C MET A 43 -4.78 3.01 -2.74
N SER A 44 -4.72 1.83 -2.11
CA SER A 44 -3.67 0.84 -2.35
C SER A 44 -3.62 0.39 -3.82
N GLY A 45 -4.78 0.23 -4.46
CA GLY A 45 -4.85 -0.06 -5.90
C GLY A 45 -4.34 1.10 -6.75
N ALA A 46 -4.70 2.34 -6.42
CA ALA A 46 -4.23 3.53 -7.13
C ALA A 46 -2.70 3.70 -7.03
N LEU A 47 -2.12 3.43 -5.85
CA LEU A 47 -0.67 3.47 -5.65
C LEU A 47 0.06 2.43 -6.51
N VAL A 48 -0.44 1.19 -6.55
CA VAL A 48 0.14 0.13 -7.39
C VAL A 48 0.01 0.45 -8.87
N ALA A 49 -1.11 1.04 -9.31
CA ALA A 49 -1.26 1.49 -10.69
C ALA A 49 -0.20 2.55 -11.07
N GLY A 50 0.05 3.53 -10.19
CA GLY A 50 1.12 4.51 -10.37
C GLY A 50 2.50 3.88 -10.46
N LEU A 51 2.82 2.91 -9.58
CA LEU A 51 4.09 2.17 -9.64
C LEU A 51 4.27 1.37 -10.94
N ILE A 52 3.19 0.79 -11.48
CA ILE A 52 3.22 0.05 -12.74
C ILE A 52 3.43 0.97 -13.94
N VAL A 53 2.76 2.13 -13.95
CA VAL A 53 2.75 3.05 -15.11
C VAL A 53 3.94 4.01 -15.10
N GLU A 54 4.28 4.57 -13.94
CA GLU A 54 5.28 5.63 -13.76
C GLU A 54 6.61 5.11 -13.19
N GLY A 55 6.62 3.86 -12.69
CA GLY A 55 7.81 3.21 -12.17
C GLY A 55 8.06 3.44 -10.67
N PRO A 56 9.21 2.96 -10.15
CA PRO A 56 9.48 2.89 -8.71
C PRO A 56 9.60 4.24 -8.01
N GLU A 57 9.83 5.32 -8.77
CA GLU A 57 9.96 6.68 -8.22
C GLU A 57 8.61 7.39 -8.02
N PHE A 58 7.51 6.74 -8.38
CA PHE A 58 6.15 7.28 -8.18
C PHE A 58 5.88 7.62 -6.71
N ARG A 59 5.35 8.81 -6.45
CA ARG A 59 5.03 9.30 -5.09
C ARG A 59 3.56 9.68 -4.86
N GLY A 60 2.68 9.40 -5.82
CA GLY A 60 1.31 9.90 -5.80
C GLY A 60 1.14 11.22 -6.57
N SER A 61 -0.09 11.72 -6.60
CA SER A 61 -0.40 13.05 -7.13
C SER A 61 0.23 14.14 -6.25
N GLN A 62 0.84 15.15 -6.89
CA GLN A 62 1.30 16.38 -6.23
C GLN A 62 0.13 17.30 -5.89
#